data_AF-A0A3S7WX93-F1
#
_entry.id   AF-A0A3S7WX93-F1
#
_cell.length_a   1.000
_cell.length_b   1.000
_cell.length_c   1.000
_cell.angle_alpha   90.00
_cell.angle_beta   90.00
_cell.angle_gamma   90.00
#
_symmetry.space_group_name_H-M   'P 1'
#
loop_
_entity.id
_entity.type
_entity.pdbx_description
1 polymer ?
#
loop_
_entity_poly.entity_id
_entity_poly.type
_entity_poly.pdbx_seq_one_letter_code
_entity_poly.pdbx_strand_id
1 'polypeptide(L)'
;MHAPPKPPPPPRTHYQYMHSFECRCLLSKKMLRLYGAGTVPVIVEPTESHLRLSPSPPSLNGDSKSSAGSAGSFGGYARNGQLSSSGRSGAGVTASSAASAFTSPSAKSTLKCILPRSKSVAEVILTLRGRLALDSCQSLFLSVGENDVLVPGNSLLGDLYERYRNPDGFLYLGYLLENTFGGDVRSAAVEASVHTVR
;
A
#
# COMPACT_ATOMS: atom_id res chain seq x y z
N MET A 1 -49.82 1.20 9.09
CA MET A 1 -48.76 0.22 8.78
C MET A 1 -47.57 0.99 8.23
N HIS A 2 -46.57 1.33 9.04
CA HIS A 2 -45.36 2.00 8.57
C HIS A 2 -44.46 0.93 7.91
N ALA A 3 -43.96 1.17 6.70
CA ALA A 3 -43.05 0.23 6.06
C ALA A 3 -41.79 0.08 6.94
N PRO A 4 -41.21 -1.14 7.06
CA PRO A 4 -39.98 -1.33 7.80
C PRO A 4 -38.87 -0.44 7.20
N PRO A 5 -37.98 0.11 8.04
CA PRO A 5 -36.89 0.95 7.55
C PRO A 5 -36.04 0.16 6.54
N LYS A 6 -35.76 0.78 5.38
CA LYS A 6 -34.92 0.17 4.35
C LYS A 6 -33.54 -0.16 4.96
N PRO A 7 -32.98 -1.36 4.73
CA PRO A 7 -31.67 -1.70 5.24
C PRO A 7 -30.60 -0.73 4.71
N PRO A 8 -29.53 -0.48 5.48
CA PRO A 8 -28.45 0.38 5.04
C PRO A 8 -27.79 -0.18 3.78
N PRO A 9 -27.22 0.68 2.91
CA PRO A 9 -26.49 0.22 1.74
C PRO A 9 -25.30 -0.65 2.16
N PRO A 10 -24.93 -1.65 1.35
CA PRO A 10 -23.77 -2.50 1.65
C PRO A 10 -22.49 -1.66 1.75
N PRO A 11 -21.54 -2.03 2.63
CA PRO A 11 -20.23 -1.40 2.67
C PRO A 11 -19.51 -1.51 1.32
N ARG A 12 -18.92 -0.40 0.87
CA ARG A 12 -18.12 -0.31 -0.36
C ARG A 12 -16.67 0.06 -0.12
N THR A 13 -16.35 0.58 1.06
CA THR A 13 -14.98 0.94 1.44
C THR A 13 -14.58 0.22 2.73
N HIS A 14 -13.28 0.14 3.00
CA HIS A 14 -12.78 -0.49 4.22
C HIS A 14 -13.35 0.19 5.48
N TYR A 15 -13.41 1.52 5.49
CA TYR A 15 -14.03 2.29 6.58
C TYR A 15 -15.50 1.92 6.81
N GLN A 16 -16.26 1.72 5.74
CA GLN A 16 -17.68 1.35 5.85
C GLN A 16 -17.87 -0.09 6.35
N TYR A 17 -16.91 -0.98 6.06
CA TYR A 17 -16.93 -2.35 6.55
C TYR A 17 -16.59 -2.42 8.05
N MET A 18 -15.67 -1.57 8.50
CA MET A 18 -15.26 -1.47 9.90
C MET A 18 -16.25 -0.71 10.80
N HIS A 19 -17.08 0.16 10.24
CA HIS A 19 -17.97 1.04 11.00
C HIS A 19 -19.43 0.94 10.54
N SER A 20 -20.32 0.66 11.51
CA SER A 20 -21.76 0.63 11.25
C SER A 20 -22.26 1.96 10.66
N PHE A 21 -23.31 1.87 9.85
CA PHE A 21 -23.92 3.05 9.23
C PHE A 21 -24.31 4.11 10.27
N GLU A 22 -24.88 3.69 11.40
CA GLU A 22 -25.29 4.58 12.49
C GLU A 22 -24.09 5.29 13.14
N CYS A 23 -22.99 4.56 13.41
CA CYS A 23 -21.77 5.15 13.95
C CYS A 23 -21.20 6.22 13.01
N ARG A 24 -21.20 5.95 11.69
CA ARG A 24 -20.76 6.92 10.68
C ARG A 24 -21.65 8.15 10.65
N CYS A 25 -22.98 7.96 10.67
CA CYS A 25 -23.95 9.06 10.74
C CYS A 25 -23.77 9.94 11.98
N LEU A 26 -23.56 9.36 13.15
CA LEU A 26 -23.35 10.11 14.38
C LEU A 26 -22.05 10.89 14.33
N LEU A 27 -20.99 10.28 13.80
CA LEU A 27 -19.70 10.92 13.69
C LEU A 27 -19.70 12.10 12.71
N SER A 28 -20.27 11.93 11.50
CA SER A 28 -20.37 13.02 10.52
C SER A 28 -21.16 14.20 11.07
N LYS A 29 -22.29 13.94 11.75
CA LYS A 29 -23.09 14.97 12.43
C LYS A 29 -22.29 15.66 13.54
N LYS A 30 -21.54 14.91 14.35
CA LYS A 30 -20.67 15.49 15.39
C LYS A 30 -19.61 16.40 14.79
N MET A 31 -18.96 15.97 13.71
CA MET A 31 -17.96 16.75 12.98
C MET A 31 -18.56 18.06 12.43
N LEU A 32 -19.71 17.98 11.75
CA LEU A 32 -20.38 19.17 11.20
C LEU A 32 -20.86 20.14 12.28
N ARG A 33 -21.30 19.65 13.45
CA ARG A 33 -21.67 20.51 14.60
C ARG A 33 -20.46 21.26 15.17
N LEU A 34 -19.28 20.65 15.20
CA LEU A 34 -18.09 21.24 15.78
C LEU A 34 -17.41 22.27 14.87
N TYR A 35 -17.43 22.04 13.55
CA TYR A 35 -16.67 22.85 12.58
C TYR A 35 -17.56 23.65 11.61
N GLY A 36 -18.87 23.47 11.65
CA GLY A 36 -19.84 24.23 10.87
C GLY A 36 -20.11 23.68 9.46
N ALA A 37 -21.19 24.17 8.84
CA ALA A 37 -21.67 23.72 7.52
C ALA A 37 -20.75 24.10 6.34
N GLY A 38 -19.78 24.99 6.56
CA GLY A 38 -18.76 25.35 5.57
C GLY A 38 -17.65 24.30 5.39
N THR A 39 -17.80 23.12 5.98
CA THR A 39 -16.80 22.05 5.97
C THR A 39 -17.38 20.73 5.46
N VAL A 40 -16.48 19.83 5.06
CA VAL A 40 -16.78 18.51 4.51
C VAL A 40 -16.05 17.46 5.35
N PRO A 41 -16.77 16.51 5.99
CA PRO A 41 -16.19 15.30 6.54
C PRO A 41 -15.75 14.37 5.41
N VAL A 42 -14.45 14.08 5.34
CA VAL A 42 -13.85 13.27 4.27
C VAL A 42 -13.17 12.04 4.86
N ILE A 43 -13.38 10.90 4.21
CA ILE A 43 -12.63 9.66 4.42
C ILE A 43 -11.83 9.40 3.14
N VAL A 44 -10.52 9.25 3.27
CA VAL A 44 -9.62 8.93 2.15
C VAL A 44 -9.00 7.55 2.41
N GLU A 45 -9.12 6.64 1.46
CA GLU A 45 -8.57 5.27 1.55
C GLU A 45 -7.77 4.92 0.28
N PRO A 46 -6.81 3.99 0.34
CA PRO A 46 -6.16 3.49 -0.87
C PRO A 46 -7.19 2.85 -1.80
N THR A 47 -7.00 3.02 -3.10
CA THR A 47 -7.78 2.28 -4.10
C THR A 47 -7.17 0.89 -4.28
N GLU A 48 -7.97 -0.16 -4.12
CA GLU A 48 -7.51 -1.57 -4.12
C GLU A 48 -6.87 -2.02 -5.46
N SER A 49 -7.12 -1.32 -6.56
CA SER A 49 -6.68 -1.69 -7.92
C SER A 49 -5.17 -1.48 -8.17
N HIS A 50 -4.47 -0.63 -7.41
CA HIS A 50 -3.05 -0.33 -7.65
C HIS A 50 -2.07 -1.18 -6.82
N LEU A 51 -2.54 -1.96 -5.84
CA LEU A 51 -1.68 -2.88 -5.08
C LEU A 51 -1.24 -4.13 -5.87
N ARG A 52 -1.66 -4.26 -7.14
CA ARG A 52 -1.48 -5.45 -7.98
C ARG A 52 -0.67 -5.24 -9.26
N LEU A 53 -0.22 -4.02 -9.58
CA LEU A 53 0.46 -3.73 -10.85
C LEU A 53 1.98 -3.93 -10.85
N SER A 54 2.59 -4.48 -9.79
CA SER A 54 3.93 -5.06 -9.92
C SER A 54 3.81 -6.51 -10.39
N PRO A 55 4.27 -6.87 -11.61
CA PRO A 55 4.42 -8.27 -11.97
C PRO A 55 5.37 -8.90 -10.96
N SER A 56 4.91 -9.97 -10.31
CA SER A 56 5.78 -10.77 -9.44
C SER A 56 6.98 -11.23 -10.28
N PRO A 57 8.23 -11.08 -9.82
CA PRO A 57 9.37 -11.54 -10.60
C PRO A 57 9.18 -13.04 -10.85
N PRO A 58 9.41 -13.53 -12.09
CA PRO A 58 9.33 -14.95 -12.37
C PRO A 58 10.33 -15.65 -11.45
N SER A 59 9.83 -16.56 -10.61
CA SER A 59 10.66 -17.40 -9.76
C SER A 59 11.56 -18.26 -10.67
N LEU A 60 12.84 -17.91 -10.76
CA LEU A 60 13.84 -18.74 -11.42
C LEU A 60 14.10 -19.97 -10.55
N ASN A 61 13.24 -20.99 -10.67
CA ASN A 61 13.60 -22.34 -10.27
C ASN A 61 14.54 -22.90 -11.33
N GLY A 62 15.83 -22.85 -11.05
CA GLY A 62 16.82 -23.63 -11.76
C GLY A 62 16.77 -25.07 -11.30
N ASP A 63 16.02 -25.92 -12.00
CA ASP A 63 16.14 -27.37 -11.90
C ASP A 63 16.72 -27.91 -13.22
N SER A 64 18.05 -27.93 -13.27
CA SER A 64 18.80 -28.73 -14.23
C SER A 64 18.93 -30.14 -13.67
N LYS A 65 18.18 -31.12 -14.19
CA LYS A 65 18.59 -32.52 -14.03
C LYS A 65 18.24 -33.38 -15.24
N SER A 66 19.28 -33.62 -16.03
CA SER A 66 19.38 -34.62 -17.07
C SER A 66 19.41 -36.05 -16.51
N SER A 67 18.94 -36.95 -17.36
CA SER A 67 18.67 -38.39 -17.24
C SER A 67 19.85 -39.34 -16.98
N ALA A 68 19.55 -40.44 -16.28
CA ALA A 68 20.02 -41.85 -16.39
C ALA A 68 19.84 -42.50 -15.00
N GLY A 69 19.40 -43.74 -14.73
CA GLY A 69 19.34 -44.97 -15.50
C GLY A 69 19.85 -46.13 -14.61
N SER A 70 18.92 -46.84 -13.95
CA SER A 70 18.94 -48.23 -13.42
C SER A 70 20.06 -48.86 -12.53
N ALA A 71 19.54 -49.52 -11.47
CA ALA A 71 19.85 -50.86 -10.94
C ALA A 71 21.02 -51.08 -9.95
N GLY A 72 20.74 -51.90 -8.91
CA GLY A 72 21.75 -52.73 -8.23
C GLY A 72 21.67 -52.77 -6.70
N SER A 73 21.51 -53.97 -6.15
CA SER A 73 21.32 -54.32 -4.74
C SER A 73 22.64 -54.75 -4.05
N PHE A 74 22.58 -54.82 -2.71
CA PHE A 74 23.44 -55.55 -1.73
C PHE A 74 24.62 -54.84 -1.02
N GLY A 75 24.48 -54.75 0.31
CA GLY A 75 25.38 -55.38 1.29
C GLY A 75 26.67 -54.65 1.71
N GLY A 76 26.85 -54.42 3.02
CA GLY A 76 28.17 -54.11 3.59
C GLY A 76 28.16 -53.38 4.93
N TYR A 77 29.01 -53.82 5.85
CA TYR A 77 29.03 -53.59 7.30
C TYR A 77 30.14 -52.60 7.74
N ALA A 78 29.94 -51.98 8.91
CA ALA A 78 30.89 -51.51 9.95
C ALA A 78 32.09 -50.59 9.59
N ARG A 79 32.28 -49.46 10.30
CA ARG A 79 33.09 -49.34 11.56
C ARG A 79 33.34 -47.86 11.94
N ASN A 80 33.52 -47.64 13.24
CA ASN A 80 33.83 -46.39 13.95
C ASN A 80 35.16 -45.71 13.54
N GLY A 81 35.23 -44.38 13.73
CA GLY A 81 36.48 -43.61 13.78
C GLY A 81 36.26 -42.21 14.38
N GLN A 82 36.88 -41.96 15.52
CA GLN A 82 36.80 -40.76 16.38
C GLN A 82 38.01 -39.82 16.13
N LEU A 83 37.91 -38.58 16.65
CA LEU A 83 38.97 -37.58 17.01
C LEU A 83 39.13 -36.31 16.13
N SER A 84 38.50 -35.23 16.61
CA SER A 84 39.07 -34.02 17.26
C SER A 84 40.18 -33.14 16.65
N SER A 85 39.99 -31.83 16.88
CA SER A 85 40.95 -30.68 16.98
C SER A 85 41.31 -29.95 15.68
N SER A 86 41.52 -28.62 15.57
CA SER A 86 41.29 -27.41 16.37
C SER A 86 41.85 -26.21 15.56
N GLY A 87 41.31 -24.98 15.71
CA GLY A 87 41.96 -23.72 15.26
C GLY A 87 41.04 -22.79 14.46
N ARG A 88 40.34 -21.82 15.08
CA ARG A 88 40.71 -20.42 15.43
C ARG A 88 40.51 -19.37 14.30
N SER A 89 39.67 -18.39 14.67
CA SER A 89 39.76 -16.94 14.38
C SER A 89 39.23 -16.39 13.04
N GLY A 90 38.33 -15.40 13.13
CA GLY A 90 38.10 -14.41 12.08
C GLY A 90 36.71 -13.77 12.10
N ALA A 91 36.60 -12.61 12.74
CA ALA A 91 35.42 -11.74 12.68
C ALA A 91 35.17 -11.21 11.26
N GLY A 92 33.90 -11.02 10.89
CA GLY A 92 33.52 -10.45 9.60
C GLY A 92 32.02 -10.23 9.47
N VAL A 93 31.50 -9.27 10.22
CA VAL A 93 30.16 -8.70 10.03
C VAL A 93 30.17 -7.78 8.81
N THR A 94 29.82 -8.29 7.63
CA THR A 94 29.51 -7.50 6.42
C THR A 94 28.73 -8.41 5.47
N ALA A 95 27.61 -8.08 4.84
CA ALA A 95 26.82 -6.87 4.78
C ALA A 95 25.45 -7.28 4.23
N SER A 96 24.42 -6.59 4.70
CA SER A 96 23.41 -5.96 3.85
C SER A 96 22.90 -6.77 2.65
N SER A 97 21.98 -7.70 2.90
CA SER A 97 20.78 -7.71 2.07
C SER A 97 19.66 -7.24 2.98
N ALA A 98 19.41 -5.93 2.93
CA ALA A 98 18.09 -5.43 3.26
C ALA A 98 17.16 -6.16 2.30
N ALA A 99 16.66 -7.33 2.72
CA ALA A 99 15.32 -7.74 2.37
C ALA A 99 14.52 -6.49 2.68
N SER A 100 14.19 -5.76 1.62
CA SER A 100 13.22 -4.69 1.62
C SER A 100 11.98 -5.37 2.14
N ALA A 101 11.90 -5.38 3.47
CA ALA A 101 10.84 -5.98 4.23
C ALA A 101 9.64 -5.41 3.55
N PHE A 102 8.90 -6.32 2.91
CA PHE A 102 7.59 -6.07 2.39
C PHE A 102 6.90 -5.36 3.53
N THR A 103 6.91 -4.02 3.51
CA THR A 103 6.12 -3.24 4.43
C THR A 103 4.76 -3.37 3.80
N SER A 104 4.21 -4.58 3.94
CA SER A 104 2.80 -4.83 3.91
C SER A 104 2.28 -3.75 4.83
N PRO A 105 1.58 -2.71 4.34
CA PRO A 105 1.07 -1.68 5.21
C PRO A 105 -0.01 -2.39 6.03
N SER A 106 0.40 -2.95 7.15
CA SER A 106 -0.46 -3.65 8.08
C SER A 106 -1.28 -2.56 8.75
N ALA A 107 -2.49 -2.39 8.25
CA ALA A 107 -3.55 -1.51 8.75
C ALA A 107 -3.29 0.02 8.68
N LYS A 108 -4.21 0.69 7.97
CA LYS A 108 -4.65 2.10 8.12
C LYS A 108 -3.85 3.18 7.38
N SER A 109 -3.93 3.18 6.06
CA SER A 109 -3.83 4.44 5.29
C SER A 109 -5.19 5.15 5.12
N THR A 110 -6.19 4.79 5.95
CA THR A 110 -7.47 5.48 6.02
C THR A 110 -7.30 6.82 6.74
N LEU A 111 -7.34 7.92 6.01
CA LEU A 111 -7.30 9.26 6.56
C LEU A 111 -8.71 9.80 6.75
N LYS A 112 -9.05 10.12 7.99
CA LYS A 112 -10.27 10.88 8.33
C LYS A 112 -9.91 12.34 8.55
N CYS A 113 -10.53 13.24 7.79
CA CYS A 113 -10.29 14.67 7.91
C CYS A 113 -11.58 15.48 7.77
N ILE A 114 -11.48 16.75 8.14
CA ILE A 114 -12.48 17.75 7.87
C ILE A 114 -11.83 18.88 7.08
N LEU A 115 -12.43 19.25 5.96
CA LEU A 115 -11.83 20.17 5.00
C LEU A 115 -12.83 21.27 4.62
N PRO A 116 -12.39 22.52 4.38
CA PRO A 116 -13.28 23.58 3.91
C PRO A 116 -13.89 23.25 2.54
N ARG A 117 -15.16 23.64 2.31
CA ARG A 117 -15.83 23.44 1.02
C ARG A 117 -15.16 24.16 -0.15
N SER A 118 -14.46 25.26 0.12
CA SER A 118 -13.76 26.08 -0.87
C SER A 118 -12.44 25.50 -1.37
N LYS A 119 -11.93 24.41 -0.75
CA LYS A 119 -10.68 23.79 -1.18
C LYS A 119 -10.83 23.13 -2.55
N SER A 120 -9.86 23.37 -3.42
CA SER A 120 -9.71 22.62 -4.66
C SER A 120 -9.10 21.25 -4.41
N VAL A 121 -9.37 20.29 -5.29
CA VAL A 121 -8.81 18.94 -5.21
C VAL A 121 -7.29 18.94 -5.28
N ALA A 122 -6.69 19.84 -6.07
CA ALA A 122 -5.23 20.01 -6.11
C ALA A 122 -4.65 20.40 -4.73
N GLU A 123 -5.29 21.31 -4.01
CA GLU A 123 -4.85 21.66 -2.65
C GLU A 123 -5.07 20.51 -1.65
N VAL A 124 -6.13 19.72 -1.83
CA VAL A 124 -6.35 18.51 -1.03
C VAL A 124 -5.25 17.49 -1.28
N ILE A 125 -4.86 17.26 -2.53
CA ILE A 125 -3.74 16.37 -2.91
C ILE A 125 -2.45 16.81 -2.21
N LEU A 126 -2.12 18.11 -2.24
CA LEU A 126 -0.94 18.64 -1.54
C LEU A 126 -1.00 18.39 -0.03
N THR A 127 -2.18 18.56 0.58
CA THR A 127 -2.39 18.30 2.01
C THR A 127 -2.22 16.81 2.33
N LEU A 128 -2.72 15.92 1.48
CA LEU A 128 -2.60 14.47 1.66
C LEU A 128 -1.17 13.99 1.45
N ARG A 129 -0.41 14.58 0.52
CA ARG A 129 1.00 14.24 0.29
C ARG A 129 1.84 14.37 1.57
N GLY A 130 1.65 15.47 2.30
CA GLY A 130 2.34 15.68 3.59
C GLY A 130 1.90 14.71 4.69
N ARG A 131 0.64 14.23 4.65
CA ARG A 131 0.10 13.29 5.65
C ARG A 131 0.48 11.83 5.39
N LEU A 132 0.65 11.48 4.12
CA LEU A 132 1.03 10.14 3.68
C LEU A 132 2.55 9.95 3.57
N ALA A 133 3.35 11.01 3.82
CA ALA A 133 4.81 10.99 3.69
C ALA A 133 5.30 10.45 2.33
N LEU A 134 4.66 10.88 1.24
CA LEU A 134 4.97 10.39 -0.11
C LEU A 134 6.29 10.98 -0.62
N ASP A 135 7.10 10.13 -1.28
CA ASP A 135 8.35 10.53 -1.93
C ASP A 135 8.11 11.52 -3.06
N SER A 136 9.10 12.37 -3.38
CA SER A 136 9.05 13.35 -4.47
C SER A 136 8.70 12.72 -5.83
N CYS A 137 9.14 11.49 -6.06
CA CYS A 137 8.96 10.74 -7.31
C CYS A 137 7.58 10.08 -7.48
N GLN A 138 6.70 10.16 -6.47
CA GLN A 138 5.36 9.58 -6.54
C GLN A 138 4.31 10.65 -6.89
N SER A 139 3.49 10.32 -7.88
CA SER A 139 2.26 11.02 -8.25
C SER A 139 1.10 10.51 -7.39
N LEU A 140 0.24 11.42 -6.94
CA LEU A 140 -0.96 11.13 -6.15
C LEU A 140 -2.20 11.59 -6.91
N PHE A 141 -3.13 10.67 -7.14
CA PHE A 141 -4.42 10.93 -7.76
C PHE A 141 -5.55 10.61 -6.80
N LEU A 142 -6.70 11.27 -6.98
CA LEU A 142 -7.91 11.02 -6.21
C LEU A 142 -9.05 10.55 -7.12
N SER A 143 -9.79 9.56 -6.66
CA SER A 143 -11.02 9.05 -7.26
C SER A 143 -12.21 9.26 -6.34
N VAL A 144 -13.42 9.23 -6.89
CA VAL A 144 -14.68 9.37 -6.14
C VAL A 144 -15.78 8.48 -6.73
N GLY A 145 -16.73 8.09 -5.88
CA GLY A 145 -17.94 7.38 -6.28
C GLY A 145 -17.72 5.87 -6.48
N GLU A 146 -18.76 5.19 -6.96
CA GLU A 146 -18.76 3.71 -7.10
C GLU A 146 -17.92 3.20 -8.28
N ASN A 147 -17.62 4.07 -9.25
CA ASN A 147 -16.88 3.74 -10.47
C ASN A 147 -15.44 4.25 -10.44
N ASP A 148 -14.91 4.61 -9.26
CA ASP A 148 -13.57 5.17 -9.08
C ASP A 148 -13.22 6.27 -10.09
N VAL A 149 -14.15 7.22 -10.30
CA VAL A 149 -13.98 8.29 -11.29
C VAL A 149 -12.88 9.23 -10.82
N LEU A 150 -11.84 9.38 -11.64
CA LEU A 150 -10.75 10.32 -11.36
C LEU A 150 -11.26 11.76 -11.29
N VAL A 151 -10.79 12.47 -10.28
CA VAL A 151 -11.25 13.83 -9.99
C VAL A 151 -10.26 14.85 -10.56
N PRO A 152 -10.72 15.80 -11.41
CA PRO A 152 -9.88 16.89 -11.90
C PRO A 152 -9.39 17.79 -10.75
N GLY A 153 -8.12 18.22 -10.80
CA GLY A 153 -7.50 19.02 -9.75
C GLY A 153 -8.16 20.39 -9.50
N ASN A 154 -8.82 20.97 -10.50
CA ASN A 154 -9.56 22.24 -10.40
C ASN A 154 -10.96 22.10 -9.78
N SER A 155 -11.44 20.88 -9.54
CA SER A 155 -12.75 20.67 -8.92
C SER A 155 -12.75 21.13 -7.46
N LEU A 156 -13.85 21.72 -7.00
CA LEU A 156 -14.03 22.12 -5.61
C LEU A 156 -14.57 20.97 -4.77
N LEU A 157 -14.11 20.89 -3.52
CA LEU A 157 -14.56 19.87 -2.58
C LEU A 157 -16.06 20.01 -2.23
N GLY A 158 -16.56 21.24 -2.20
CA GLY A 158 -17.97 21.53 -2.01
C GLY A 158 -18.87 20.88 -3.06
N ASP A 159 -18.47 20.99 -4.34
CA ASP A 159 -19.21 20.43 -5.48
C ASP A 159 -19.17 18.90 -5.48
N LEU A 160 -18.01 18.33 -5.14
CA LEU A 160 -17.88 16.87 -4.98
C LEU A 160 -18.76 16.36 -3.86
N TYR A 161 -18.83 17.09 -2.74
CA TYR A 161 -19.67 16.71 -1.63
C TYR A 161 -21.16 16.77 -1.99
N GLU A 162 -21.60 17.73 -2.78
CA GLU A 162 -23.00 17.79 -3.23
C GLU A 162 -23.37 16.61 -4.14
N ARG A 163 -22.46 16.23 -5.04
CA ARG A 163 -22.71 15.16 -6.03
C ARG A 163 -22.48 13.74 -5.49
N TYR A 164 -21.49 13.55 -4.64
CA TYR A 164 -20.98 12.22 -4.26
C TYR A 164 -21.00 11.93 -2.77
N ARG A 165 -21.62 12.77 -1.93
CA ARG A 165 -21.77 12.43 -0.50
C ARG A 165 -22.52 11.12 -0.34
N ASN A 166 -22.06 10.32 0.61
CA ASN A 166 -22.77 9.12 1.02
C ASN A 166 -23.91 9.51 2.00
N PRO A 167 -24.99 8.72 2.07
CA PRO A 167 -26.10 8.97 3.01
C PRO A 167 -25.71 9.05 4.49
N ASP A 168 -24.54 8.55 4.86
CA ASP A 168 -23.98 8.67 6.20
C ASP A 168 -23.41 10.07 6.54
N GLY A 169 -23.29 10.95 5.56
CA GLY A 169 -22.74 12.31 5.70
C GLY A 169 -21.24 12.44 5.48
N PHE A 170 -20.55 11.42 4.97
CA PHE A 170 -19.14 11.50 4.57
C PHE A 170 -18.99 11.60 3.04
N LEU A 171 -17.92 12.27 2.62
CA LEU A 171 -17.34 12.11 1.27
C LEU A 171 -16.25 11.03 1.32
N TYR A 172 -16.33 10.05 0.44
CA TYR A 172 -15.34 8.99 0.30
C TYR A 172 -14.47 9.27 -0.92
N LEU A 173 -13.16 9.33 -0.72
CA LEU A 173 -12.18 9.48 -1.78
C LEU A 173 -11.25 8.27 -1.80
N GLY A 174 -11.04 7.69 -2.97
CA GLY A 174 -9.96 6.75 -3.20
C GLY A 174 -8.69 7.52 -3.56
N TYR A 175 -7.53 7.08 -3.10
CA TYR A 175 -6.25 7.60 -3.59
C TYR A 175 -5.48 6.54 -4.36
N LEU A 176 -4.77 6.97 -5.39
CA LEU A 176 -3.95 6.13 -6.28
C LEU A 176 -2.54 6.73 -6.32
N LEU A 177 -1.53 5.87 -6.29
CA LEU A 177 -0.13 6.24 -6.35
C LEU A 177 0.49 5.69 -7.64
N GLU A 178 1.23 6.52 -8.36
CA GLU A 178 1.97 6.14 -9.57
C GLU A 178 3.40 6.70 -9.50
N ASN A 179 4.39 5.98 -10.00
CA ASN A 179 5.77 6.46 -10.03
C ASN A 179 6.00 7.31 -11.30
N THR A 180 6.39 8.57 -11.14
CA THR A 180 6.46 9.53 -12.27
C THR A 180 7.68 9.31 -13.19
N PHE A 181 8.66 8.52 -12.73
CA PHE A 181 9.80 8.09 -13.56
C PHE A 181 9.71 6.58 -13.77
N GLY A 182 9.33 6.17 -14.98
CA GLY A 182 9.39 4.78 -15.46
C GLY A 182 10.83 4.32 -15.69
N GLY A 183 11.63 4.28 -14.63
CA GLY A 183 13.01 3.86 -14.67
C GLY A 183 13.24 2.67 -13.75
N ASP A 184 13.17 1.47 -14.31
CA ASP A 184 14.04 0.40 -13.86
C ASP A 184 15.49 0.85 -14.12
N VAL A 185 16.04 1.69 -13.24
CA VAL A 185 17.49 1.74 -13.08
C VAL A 185 17.84 0.44 -12.39
N ARG A 186 18.03 -0.60 -13.21
CA ARG A 186 18.87 -1.74 -12.83
C ARG A 186 20.12 -1.14 -12.23
N SER A 187 20.32 -1.44 -10.94
CA SER A 187 21.43 -1.00 -10.10
C SER A 187 22.74 -1.00 -10.90
N ALA A 188 23.10 0.16 -11.44
CA ALA A 188 24.41 0.40 -12.04
C ALA A 188 25.33 0.89 -10.92
N ALA A 189 25.52 0.03 -9.92
CA ALA A 189 26.66 0.13 -9.03
C ALA A 189 27.84 -0.50 -9.78
N VAL A 190 28.40 0.23 -10.74
CA VAL A 190 29.77 -0.04 -11.20
C VAL A 190 30.69 0.50 -10.12
N GLU A 191 31.20 -0.46 -9.35
CA GLU A 191 32.28 -0.37 -8.39
C GLU A 191 33.38 0.59 -8.85
N ALA A 192 33.51 1.73 -8.16
CA ALA A 192 34.70 2.56 -8.23
C ALA A 192 35.80 1.86 -7.41
N SER A 193 36.51 0.93 -8.04
CA SER A 193 37.69 0.28 -7.45
C SER A 193 38.93 1.16 -7.65
N VAL A 194 39.32 1.79 -6.55
CA VAL A 194 40.55 2.57 -6.35
C VAL A 194 41.77 1.77 -6.78
N HIS A 195 42.45 2.20 -7.85
CA HIS A 195 43.81 1.75 -8.18
C HIS A 195 44.83 2.62 -7.46
N THR A 196 45.39 2.11 -6.35
CA THR A 196 46.70 2.55 -5.85
C THR A 196 47.73 1.50 -6.26
N VAL A 197 48.62 1.86 -7.19
CA VAL A 197 49.86 1.13 -7.45
C VAL A 197 51.00 1.93 -6.83
N ARG A 198 51.67 1.22 -5.91
CA ARG A 198 53.05 1.32 -5.40
C ARG A 198 53.86 2.62 -5.56
#